data_AF-A0A956D8V2-F1
#
_entry.id   AF-A0A956D8V2-F1
#
_cell.length_a   1.000
_cell.length_b   1.000
_cell.length_c   1.000
_cell.angle_alpha   90.00
_cell.angle_beta   90.00
_cell.angle_gamma   90.00
#
_symmetry.space_group_name_H-M   'P 1'
#
loop_
_entity.id
_entity.type
_entity.pdbx_description
1 polymer ?
#
loop_
_entity_poly.entity_id
_entity_poly.type
_entity_poly.pdbx_seq_one_letter_code
_entity_poly.pdbx_strand_id
1 'polypeptide(L)'
;MLGPRFGAEIERRNPFVMVVFVTANRHKREEVATLLAGLDVRFERLDLAPATGDAGRRAVTRVKEAFARLGEPCFVEAAELRAGGEVYSGAAFKKAFEAEGDAFFMRLAGPAEVRLAVAYADGTSIEVYEGAIEGTLLGTRRGEGGYGWDSAFVPTGAPSTLAELVTQKAWVNVRTRPFLELADRLRGRRFGGVFEAHVTVRTTDPDELERFATLVGALGAKPIFIELPEGATLFQPMTGSYHHGELPEVQAEVFELARRLTDAGFEVTRVKIEATGSNRDVPRTDEEAQALDGYFEVHLKVSLPAGADVEALRALVTPHEGRLSRNARRIDGEVVTRFVTLRIYERGLDEARRRHLALHRTLVDAGYQVSNALLEYTVYDSDVGLDAGWGG
;
A
#
# COMPACT_ATOMS: atom_id res chain seq x y z
N MET A 1 -16.84 -14.05 -45.47
CA MET A 1 -17.22 -14.79 -44.25
C MET A 1 -15.90 -15.17 -43.55
N LEU A 2 -15.42 -14.29 -42.68
CA LEU A 2 -14.17 -14.46 -41.93
C LEU A 2 -14.56 -14.80 -40.49
N GLY A 3 -14.24 -16.02 -40.05
CA GLY A 3 -14.47 -16.48 -38.68
C GLY A 3 -13.52 -15.77 -37.69
N PRO A 4 -13.89 -15.70 -36.40
CA PRO A 4 -13.19 -14.86 -35.44
C PRO A 4 -11.83 -15.44 -35.07
N ARG A 5 -10.80 -14.59 -35.11
CA ARG A 5 -9.51 -14.82 -34.47
C ARG A 5 -9.73 -14.76 -32.95
N PHE A 6 -9.54 -15.89 -32.29
CA PHE A 6 -9.36 -15.91 -30.84
C PHE A 6 -8.01 -15.26 -30.53
N GLY A 7 -8.03 -14.21 -29.71
CA GLY A 7 -6.84 -13.59 -29.16
C GLY A 7 -6.07 -14.63 -28.36
N ALA A 8 -4.80 -14.78 -28.69
CA ALA A 8 -3.89 -15.52 -27.83
C ALA A 8 -3.78 -14.74 -26.52
N GLU A 9 -4.32 -15.31 -25.44
CA GLU A 9 -3.89 -14.98 -24.08
C GLU A 9 -2.37 -15.11 -24.06
N ILE A 10 -1.70 -14.00 -23.80
CA ILE A 10 -0.28 -14.00 -23.45
C ILE A 10 -0.23 -14.67 -22.08
N GLU A 11 0.04 -15.98 -22.05
CA GLU A 11 0.35 -16.72 -20.83
C GLU A 11 1.53 -16.01 -20.14
N ARG A 12 1.22 -15.24 -19.10
CA ARG A 12 2.20 -14.65 -18.18
C ARG A 12 2.90 -15.80 -17.45
N ARG A 13 4.05 -16.22 -17.95
CA ARG A 13 5.00 -17.05 -17.19
C ARG A 13 6.20 -16.20 -16.86
N ASN A 14 6.08 -15.44 -15.78
CA ASN A 14 7.17 -14.70 -15.18
C ASN A 14 7.77 -15.56 -14.06
N PRO A 15 9.10 -15.75 -13.96
CA PRO A 15 9.69 -16.57 -12.91
C PRO A 15 9.81 -15.75 -11.61
N PHE A 16 8.67 -15.40 -11.01
CA PHE A 16 8.65 -14.73 -9.70
C PHE A 16 8.60 -15.73 -8.56
N VAL A 17 8.97 -15.28 -7.36
CA VAL A 17 8.55 -15.91 -6.10
C VAL A 17 7.06 -15.66 -5.94
N MET A 18 6.27 -16.35 -6.76
CA MET A 18 4.83 -16.47 -6.58
C MET A 18 4.63 -17.19 -5.25
N VAL A 19 4.05 -16.49 -4.29
CA VAL A 19 3.73 -17.07 -2.98
C VAL A 19 2.23 -17.25 -2.85
N VAL A 20 1.84 -18.39 -2.28
CA VAL A 20 0.43 -18.69 -2.08
C VAL A 20 -0.04 -18.27 -0.70
N PHE A 21 -1.00 -17.34 -0.63
CA PHE A 21 -1.73 -17.08 0.60
C PHE A 21 -2.93 -18.04 0.72
N VAL A 22 -2.88 -18.96 1.68
CA VAL A 22 -3.97 -19.92 1.89
C VAL A 22 -4.97 -19.39 2.90
N THR A 23 -6.13 -18.94 2.40
CA THR A 23 -7.23 -18.43 3.23
C THR A 23 -8.60 -18.63 2.57
N ALA A 24 -9.58 -19.04 3.37
CA ALA A 24 -10.99 -19.07 2.95
C ALA A 24 -11.71 -17.72 3.16
N ASN A 25 -11.09 -16.76 3.84
CA ASN A 25 -11.72 -15.47 4.18
C ASN A 25 -11.34 -14.39 3.15
N ARG A 26 -12.32 -13.99 2.33
CA ARG A 26 -12.16 -12.92 1.33
C ARG A 26 -11.83 -11.55 1.92
N HIS A 27 -12.31 -11.24 3.13
CA HIS A 27 -12.09 -9.93 3.77
C HIS A 27 -10.63 -9.71 4.17
N LYS A 28 -9.82 -10.79 4.24
CA LYS A 28 -8.39 -10.68 4.47
C LYS A 28 -7.63 -10.25 3.21
N ARG A 29 -8.22 -10.45 2.03
CA ARG A 29 -7.51 -10.26 0.76
C ARG A 29 -7.16 -8.80 0.51
N GLU A 30 -8.09 -7.89 0.80
CA GLU A 30 -7.91 -6.46 0.61
C GLU A 30 -6.76 -5.94 1.47
N GLU A 31 -6.77 -6.21 2.79
CA GLU A 31 -5.69 -5.79 3.68
C GLU A 31 -4.34 -6.40 3.30
N VAL A 32 -4.31 -7.68 2.93
CA VAL A 32 -3.07 -8.37 2.55
C VAL A 32 -2.54 -7.85 1.21
N ALA A 33 -3.41 -7.53 0.25
CA ALA A 33 -3.02 -6.92 -1.01
C ALA A 33 -2.41 -5.54 -0.79
N THR A 34 -2.94 -4.74 0.14
CA THR A 34 -2.33 -3.47 0.55
C THR A 34 -0.96 -3.71 1.18
N LEU A 35 -0.87 -4.56 2.22
CA LEU A 35 0.37 -4.76 2.99
C LEU A 35 1.50 -5.42 2.19
N LEU A 36 1.15 -6.29 1.25
CA LEU A 36 2.09 -6.98 0.37
C LEU A 36 2.12 -6.36 -1.04
N ALA A 37 1.71 -5.10 -1.20
CA ALA A 37 1.77 -4.45 -2.50
C ALA A 37 3.20 -4.47 -3.07
N GLY A 38 3.29 -4.73 -4.38
CA GLY A 38 4.56 -4.97 -5.06
C GLY A 38 5.08 -6.42 -4.95
N LEU A 39 4.23 -7.38 -4.55
CA LEU A 39 4.55 -8.81 -4.50
C LEU A 39 3.48 -9.63 -5.24
N ASP A 40 3.91 -10.68 -5.94
CA ASP A 40 3.00 -11.62 -6.61
C ASP A 40 2.42 -12.63 -5.62
N VAL A 41 1.24 -12.31 -5.09
CA VAL A 41 0.52 -13.13 -4.10
C VAL A 41 -0.69 -13.79 -4.75
N ARG A 42 -0.66 -15.12 -4.87
CA ARG A 42 -1.82 -15.91 -5.30
C ARG A 42 -2.66 -16.32 -4.11
N PHE A 43 -3.97 -16.10 -4.18
CA PHE A 43 -4.90 -16.47 -3.11
C PHE A 43 -5.52 -17.84 -3.39
N GLU A 44 -5.29 -18.79 -2.49
CA GLU A 44 -5.86 -20.12 -2.58
C GLU A 44 -6.78 -20.44 -1.41
N ARG A 45 -7.86 -21.17 -1.71
CA ARG A 45 -8.78 -21.67 -0.69
C ARG A 45 -8.55 -23.17 -0.51
N LEU A 46 -7.96 -23.53 0.62
CA LEU A 46 -7.90 -24.91 1.09
C LEU A 46 -8.68 -25.05 2.40
N ASP A 47 -9.49 -26.09 2.48
CA ASP A 47 -10.10 -26.52 3.73
C ASP A 47 -9.03 -27.29 4.54
N LEU A 48 -8.30 -26.53 5.37
CA LEU A 48 -7.28 -27.05 6.28
C LEU A 48 -7.91 -27.58 7.56
N ALA A 49 -7.33 -28.62 8.15
CA ALA A 49 -7.81 -29.19 9.40
C ALA A 49 -7.79 -28.15 10.55
N PRO A 50 -8.73 -28.25 11.52
CA PRO A 50 -8.67 -27.45 12.73
C PRO A 50 -7.35 -27.68 13.47
N ALA A 51 -6.72 -26.59 13.93
CA ALA A 51 -5.47 -26.64 14.71
C ALA A 51 -5.70 -26.11 16.13
N THR A 52 -4.94 -26.63 17.08
CA THR A 52 -4.98 -26.27 18.51
C THR A 52 -3.70 -25.55 18.95
N GLY A 53 -3.72 -24.97 20.16
CA GLY A 53 -2.61 -24.16 20.70
C GLY A 53 -2.84 -22.67 20.47
N ASP A 54 -1.84 -21.85 20.74
CA ASP A 54 -1.83 -20.40 20.47
C ASP A 54 -1.82 -20.08 18.95
N ALA A 55 -1.82 -18.79 18.61
CA ALA A 55 -1.80 -18.30 17.24
C ALA A 55 -0.64 -18.88 16.43
N GLY A 56 0.59 -18.81 16.95
CA GLY A 56 1.79 -19.33 16.30
C GLY A 56 1.71 -20.83 16.03
N ARG A 57 1.37 -21.64 17.03
CA ARG A 57 1.24 -23.10 16.87
C ARG A 57 0.17 -23.48 15.85
N ARG A 58 -0.96 -22.77 15.84
CA ARG A 58 -2.01 -22.99 14.83
C ARG A 58 -1.54 -22.60 13.43
N ALA A 59 -0.85 -21.47 13.28
CA ALA A 59 -0.30 -21.05 11.99
C ALA A 59 0.71 -22.07 11.46
N VAL A 60 1.65 -22.54 12.30
CA VAL A 60 2.64 -23.57 11.91
C VAL A 60 1.98 -24.89 11.51
N THR A 61 0.99 -25.36 12.27
CA THR A 61 0.29 -26.61 11.95
C THR A 61 -0.41 -26.49 10.59
N ARG A 62 -1.09 -25.36 10.36
CA ARG A 62 -1.83 -25.11 9.12
C ARG A 62 -0.93 -24.89 7.91
N VAL A 63 0.21 -24.20 8.05
CA VAL A 63 1.13 -23.99 6.92
C VAL A 63 1.79 -25.30 6.49
N LYS A 64 2.09 -26.21 7.42
CA LYS A 64 2.60 -27.55 7.11
C LYS A 64 1.62 -28.34 6.25
N GLU A 65 0.35 -28.33 6.62
CA GLU A 65 -0.71 -28.98 5.84
C GLU A 65 -0.90 -28.32 4.48
N ALA A 66 -0.95 -26.98 4.44
CA ALA A 66 -1.07 -26.22 3.21
C ALA A 66 0.07 -26.54 2.23
N PHE A 67 1.32 -26.48 2.71
CA PHE A 67 2.50 -26.79 1.91
C PHE A 67 2.49 -28.23 1.40
N ALA A 68 2.13 -29.20 2.25
CA ALA A 68 2.03 -30.61 1.86
C ALA A 68 0.98 -30.85 0.75
N ARG A 69 -0.06 -30.02 0.68
CA ARG A 69 -1.12 -30.12 -0.34
C ARG A 69 -0.81 -29.37 -1.63
N LEU A 70 -0.09 -28.24 -1.54
CA LEU A 70 0.22 -27.39 -2.69
C LEU A 70 1.53 -27.80 -3.39
N GLY A 71 2.55 -28.19 -2.62
CA GLY A 71 3.88 -28.49 -3.15
C GLY A 71 4.70 -27.26 -3.55
N GLU A 72 4.31 -26.06 -3.12
CA GLU A 72 4.96 -24.78 -3.46
C GLU A 72 4.95 -23.82 -2.25
N PRO A 73 5.81 -22.78 -2.24
CA PRO A 73 5.87 -21.82 -1.14
C PRO A 73 4.53 -21.17 -0.81
N CYS A 74 4.15 -21.21 0.46
CA CYS A 74 2.86 -20.71 0.90
C CYS A 74 2.90 -20.14 2.33
N PHE A 75 1.96 -19.27 2.65
CA PHE A 75 1.76 -18.80 4.01
C PHE A 75 0.28 -18.87 4.43
N VAL A 76 0.08 -18.89 5.74
CA VAL A 76 -1.22 -18.82 6.41
C VAL A 76 -1.16 -17.83 7.55
N GLU A 77 -2.32 -17.39 8.03
CA GLU A 77 -2.42 -16.62 9.27
C GLU A 77 -3.39 -17.25 10.27
N ALA A 78 -3.13 -17.03 11.56
CA ALA A 78 -4.01 -17.38 12.66
C ALA A 78 -4.13 -16.22 13.64
N ALA A 79 -5.36 -15.81 13.96
CA ALA A 79 -5.65 -14.71 14.87
C ALA A 79 -6.38 -15.17 16.14
N GLU A 80 -6.24 -14.40 17.22
CA GLU A 80 -6.93 -14.56 18.51
C GLU A 80 -7.44 -13.23 19.02
N LEU A 81 -8.66 -13.23 19.57
CA LEU A 81 -9.18 -12.17 20.42
C LEU A 81 -8.99 -12.57 21.88
N ARG A 82 -8.50 -11.65 22.71
CA ARG A 82 -8.36 -11.79 24.17
C ARG A 82 -9.19 -10.71 24.83
N ALA A 83 -10.20 -11.09 25.60
CA ALA A 83 -11.11 -10.17 26.27
C ALA A 83 -11.70 -10.84 27.52
N GLY A 84 -11.90 -10.09 28.60
CA GLY A 84 -12.50 -10.62 29.83
C GLY A 84 -11.75 -11.78 30.49
N GLY A 85 -10.43 -11.93 30.23
CA GLY A 85 -9.63 -13.06 30.69
C GLY A 85 -9.77 -14.34 29.85
N GLU A 86 -10.55 -14.29 28.76
CA GLU A 86 -10.78 -15.40 27.84
C GLU A 86 -10.02 -15.21 26.53
N VAL A 87 -9.79 -16.32 25.80
CA VAL A 87 -9.07 -16.33 24.51
C VAL A 87 -9.92 -17.04 23.46
N TYR A 88 -10.18 -16.35 22.35
CA TYR A 88 -10.98 -16.84 21.24
C TYR A 88 -10.15 -16.86 19.96
N SER A 89 -9.81 -18.07 19.48
CA SER A 89 -9.40 -18.24 18.07
C SER A 89 -10.55 -17.87 17.13
N GLY A 90 -10.28 -17.62 15.85
CA GLY A 90 -11.35 -17.36 14.88
C GLY A 90 -12.45 -18.43 14.83
N ALA A 91 -12.10 -19.72 15.01
CA ALA A 91 -13.08 -20.81 15.06
C ALA A 91 -13.87 -20.83 16.38
N ALA A 92 -13.19 -20.58 17.52
CA ALA A 92 -13.83 -20.51 18.82
C ALA A 92 -14.78 -19.31 18.93
N PHE A 93 -14.37 -18.15 18.42
CA PHE A 93 -15.21 -16.96 18.28
C PHE A 93 -16.46 -17.27 17.46
N LYS A 94 -16.30 -17.88 16.27
CA LYS A 94 -17.44 -18.22 15.40
C LYS A 94 -18.47 -19.07 16.15
N LYS A 95 -18.02 -20.12 16.85
CA LYS A 95 -18.89 -21.00 17.63
C LYS A 95 -19.58 -20.28 18.80
N ALA A 96 -18.84 -19.43 19.53
CA ALA A 96 -19.39 -18.66 20.65
C ALA A 96 -20.41 -17.63 20.16
N PHE A 97 -20.09 -16.91 19.09
CA PHE A 97 -20.98 -15.92 18.48
C PHE A 97 -22.24 -16.54 17.88
N GLU A 98 -22.16 -17.72 17.26
CA GLU A 98 -23.33 -18.48 16.80
C GLU A 98 -24.28 -18.88 17.96
N ALA A 99 -23.74 -19.11 19.16
CA ALA A 99 -24.53 -19.48 20.33
C ALA A 99 -25.08 -18.29 21.12
N GLU A 100 -24.29 -17.22 21.26
CA GLU A 100 -24.58 -16.07 22.14
C GLU A 100 -25.12 -14.84 21.38
N GLY A 101 -24.83 -14.72 20.08
CA GLY A 101 -25.11 -13.51 19.30
C GLY A 101 -24.47 -12.27 19.91
N ASP A 102 -25.19 -11.16 19.94
CA ASP A 102 -24.70 -9.88 20.48
C ASP A 102 -24.41 -9.94 22.00
N ALA A 103 -24.95 -10.91 22.73
CA ALA A 103 -24.64 -11.09 24.16
C ALA A 103 -23.16 -11.42 24.40
N PHE A 104 -22.47 -12.02 23.40
CA PHE A 104 -21.02 -12.25 23.43
C PHE A 104 -20.26 -10.94 23.68
N PHE A 105 -20.59 -9.91 22.91
CA PHE A 105 -19.94 -8.60 22.99
C PHE A 105 -20.32 -7.86 24.26
N MET A 106 -21.59 -7.92 24.68
CA MET A 106 -22.03 -7.30 25.94
C MET A 106 -21.29 -7.86 27.16
N ARG A 107 -21.07 -9.18 27.19
CA ARG A 107 -20.39 -9.88 28.29
C ARG A 107 -18.90 -9.56 28.35
N LEU A 108 -18.25 -9.39 27.20
CA LEU A 108 -16.80 -9.22 27.07
C LEU A 108 -16.38 -7.76 26.85
N ALA A 109 -17.31 -6.82 26.92
CA ALA A 109 -17.05 -5.41 26.70
C ALA A 109 -15.97 -4.88 27.66
N GLY A 110 -15.00 -4.14 27.13
CA GLY A 110 -13.87 -3.62 27.89
C GLY A 110 -12.52 -3.80 27.19
N PRO A 111 -11.41 -3.70 27.93
CA PRO A 111 -10.07 -3.88 27.37
C PRO A 111 -9.92 -5.23 26.67
N ALA A 112 -9.35 -5.20 25.48
CA ALA A 112 -9.12 -6.38 24.66
C ALA A 112 -7.79 -6.29 23.91
N GLU A 113 -7.25 -7.45 23.52
CA GLU A 113 -6.05 -7.56 22.70
C GLU A 113 -6.34 -8.53 21.55
N VAL A 114 -5.92 -8.17 20.34
CA VAL A 114 -5.91 -9.08 19.20
C VAL A 114 -4.47 -9.50 18.94
N ARG A 115 -4.23 -10.82 18.85
CA ARG A 115 -2.93 -11.39 18.43
C ARG A 115 -3.04 -12.04 17.07
N LEU A 116 -1.95 -12.02 16.33
CA LEU A 116 -1.82 -12.62 15.01
C LEU A 116 -0.47 -13.34 14.89
N ALA A 117 -0.48 -14.49 14.24
CA ALA A 117 0.72 -15.13 13.73
C ALA A 117 0.55 -15.41 12.23
N VAL A 118 1.57 -15.08 11.45
CA VAL A 118 1.71 -15.42 10.03
C VAL A 118 2.81 -16.45 9.92
N ALA A 119 2.52 -17.63 9.39
CA ALA A 119 3.51 -18.68 9.17
C ALA A 119 3.75 -18.87 7.68
N TYR A 120 5.00 -18.81 7.25
CA TYR A 120 5.46 -18.98 5.87
C TYR A 120 6.32 -20.23 5.75
N ALA A 121 6.06 -21.05 4.73
CA ALA A 121 6.83 -22.22 4.38
C ALA A 121 7.40 -22.07 2.97
N ASP A 122 8.72 -22.18 2.82
CA ASP A 122 9.43 -22.08 1.54
C ASP A 122 9.89 -23.44 0.98
N GLY A 123 9.54 -24.53 1.68
CA GLY A 123 9.96 -25.89 1.36
C GLY A 123 11.25 -26.35 2.03
N THR A 124 12.01 -25.43 2.64
CA THR A 124 13.21 -25.73 3.43
C THR A 124 13.03 -25.43 4.91
N SER A 125 12.26 -24.39 5.22
CA SER A 125 12.06 -23.88 6.57
C SER A 125 10.62 -23.40 6.76
N ILE A 126 10.25 -23.18 8.02
CA ILE A 126 9.03 -22.48 8.40
C ILE A 126 9.42 -21.30 9.28
N GLU A 127 9.04 -20.11 8.86
CA GLU A 127 9.20 -18.87 9.61
C GLU A 127 7.84 -18.42 10.15
N VAL A 128 7.84 -17.78 11.32
CA VAL A 128 6.64 -17.28 11.99
C VAL A 128 6.86 -15.83 12.39
N TYR A 129 5.93 -14.97 11.98
CA TYR A 129 5.92 -13.54 12.29
C TYR A 129 4.69 -13.25 13.16
N GLU A 130 4.89 -12.58 14.30
CA GLU A 130 3.85 -12.39 15.31
C GLU A 130 3.59 -10.91 15.59
N GLY A 131 2.32 -10.59 15.85
CA GLY A 131 1.87 -9.24 16.16
C GLY A 131 0.77 -9.26 17.21
N ALA A 132 0.66 -8.16 17.95
CA ALA A 132 -0.42 -7.90 18.88
C ALA A 132 -0.86 -6.44 18.78
N ILE A 133 -2.14 -6.19 19.01
CA ILE A 133 -2.69 -4.85 19.11
C ILE A 133 -3.69 -4.79 20.27
N GLU A 134 -3.53 -3.78 21.11
CA GLU A 134 -4.45 -3.48 22.20
C GLU A 134 -5.63 -2.65 21.67
N GLY A 135 -6.75 -2.73 22.37
CA GLY A 135 -7.94 -1.95 22.06
C GLY A 135 -9.05 -2.15 23.07
N THR A 136 -10.25 -1.74 22.67
CA THR A 136 -11.48 -1.93 23.44
C THR A 136 -12.48 -2.73 22.62
N LEU A 137 -13.02 -3.78 23.22
CA LEU A 137 -14.18 -4.47 22.69
C LEU A 137 -15.46 -3.75 23.17
N LEU A 138 -16.28 -3.31 22.23
CA LEU A 138 -17.54 -2.65 22.50
C LEU A 138 -18.62 -3.67 22.83
N GLY A 139 -19.58 -3.28 23.67
CA GLY A 139 -20.78 -4.10 23.94
C GLY A 139 -21.77 -4.16 22.78
N THR A 140 -21.64 -3.26 21.80
CA THR A 140 -22.49 -3.18 20.61
C THR A 140 -21.65 -3.06 19.36
N ARG A 141 -22.12 -3.70 18.27
CA ARG A 141 -21.45 -3.68 16.98
C ARG A 141 -21.70 -2.35 16.24
N ARG A 142 -20.70 -1.88 15.49
CA ARG A 142 -20.74 -0.73 14.58
C ARG A 142 -20.02 -1.08 13.28
N GLY A 143 -20.44 -0.45 12.18
CA GLY A 143 -19.91 -0.72 10.85
C GLY A 143 -20.42 -2.02 10.21
N GLU A 144 -20.32 -2.07 8.88
CA GLU A 144 -20.74 -3.23 8.06
C GLU A 144 -19.56 -3.94 7.38
N GLY A 145 -18.36 -3.36 7.47
CA GLY A 145 -17.14 -3.91 6.90
C GLY A 145 -16.48 -5.01 7.75
N GLY A 146 -15.34 -5.51 7.26
CA GLY A 146 -14.52 -6.46 8.00
C GLY A 146 -15.17 -7.83 8.22
N TYR A 147 -14.72 -8.53 9.27
CA TYR A 147 -15.20 -9.87 9.63
C TYR A 147 -15.00 -10.13 11.14
N GLY A 148 -15.76 -11.09 11.68
CA GLY A 148 -15.56 -11.55 13.05
C GLY A 148 -15.82 -10.46 14.09
N TRP A 149 -14.82 -10.16 14.91
CA TRP A 149 -14.91 -9.13 15.95
C TRP A 149 -14.62 -7.71 15.45
N ASP A 150 -14.32 -7.51 14.16
CA ASP A 150 -13.98 -6.19 13.60
C ASP A 150 -15.05 -5.13 13.88
N SER A 151 -16.33 -5.54 13.88
CA SER A 151 -17.46 -4.64 14.14
C SER A 151 -17.60 -4.22 15.60
N ALA A 152 -16.84 -4.80 16.52
CA ALA A 152 -16.88 -4.45 17.93
C ALA A 152 -15.51 -4.08 18.50
N PHE A 153 -14.41 -4.28 17.75
CA PHE A 153 -13.07 -3.98 18.23
C PHE A 153 -12.62 -2.61 17.74
N VAL A 154 -12.31 -1.72 18.69
CA VAL A 154 -11.68 -0.42 18.44
C VAL A 154 -10.22 -0.50 18.87
N PRO A 155 -9.25 -0.49 17.93
CA PRO A 155 -7.84 -0.42 18.27
C PRO A 155 -7.53 0.82 19.11
N THR A 156 -6.57 0.72 20.03
CA THR A 156 -6.11 1.89 20.81
C THR A 156 -5.62 2.99 19.87
N GLY A 157 -6.20 4.18 19.98
CA GLY A 157 -5.87 5.35 19.16
C GLY A 157 -6.74 5.53 17.91
N ALA A 158 -7.40 4.48 17.43
CA ALA A 158 -8.26 4.55 16.25
C ALA A 158 -9.57 5.29 16.55
N PRO A 159 -10.16 5.99 15.56
CA PRO A 159 -11.38 6.79 15.76
C PRO A 159 -12.65 5.92 15.85
N SER A 160 -12.61 4.69 15.34
CA SER A 160 -13.78 3.85 15.16
C SER A 160 -13.41 2.36 15.12
N THR A 161 -14.41 1.48 14.98
CA THR A 161 -14.18 0.03 14.91
C THR A 161 -13.44 -0.35 13.62
N LEU A 162 -12.77 -1.50 13.60
CA LEU A 162 -12.12 -2.01 12.39
C LEU A 162 -13.10 -2.20 11.21
N ALA A 163 -14.39 -2.45 11.49
CA ALA A 163 -15.43 -2.56 10.46
C ALA A 163 -15.86 -1.21 9.86
N GLU A 164 -15.65 -0.11 10.57
CA GLU A 164 -15.91 1.26 10.09
C GLU A 164 -14.73 1.80 9.25
N LEU A 165 -13.51 1.26 9.45
CA LEU A 165 -12.28 1.70 8.80
C LEU A 165 -11.93 0.91 7.53
N VAL A 166 -12.89 0.68 6.63
CA VAL A 166 -12.75 -0.28 5.51
C VAL A 166 -11.48 -0.07 4.67
N THR A 167 -11.23 1.15 4.18
CA THR A 167 -10.08 1.48 3.32
C THR A 167 -8.78 1.69 4.09
N GLN A 168 -8.86 1.81 5.42
CA GLN A 168 -7.74 2.21 6.28
C GLN A 168 -7.28 1.12 7.22
N LYS A 169 -8.02 0.02 7.26
CA LYS A 169 -7.85 -1.06 8.21
C LYS A 169 -6.41 -1.60 8.24
N ALA A 170 -5.76 -1.64 7.08
CA ALA A 170 -4.37 -2.08 6.96
C ALA A 170 -3.39 -1.27 7.83
N TRP A 171 -3.69 0.00 8.13
CA TRP A 171 -2.81 0.90 8.88
C TRP A 171 -2.99 0.80 10.40
N VAL A 172 -4.16 0.36 10.87
CA VAL A 172 -4.54 0.34 12.30
C VAL A 172 -4.83 -1.07 12.83
N ASN A 173 -4.58 -2.11 12.04
CA ASN A 173 -4.82 -3.50 12.42
C ASN A 173 -3.50 -4.21 12.82
N VAL A 174 -3.62 -5.32 13.54
CA VAL A 174 -2.50 -6.15 13.99
C VAL A 174 -1.62 -6.70 12.85
N ARG A 175 -2.15 -6.72 11.61
CA ARG A 175 -1.46 -7.29 10.44
C ARG A 175 -0.22 -6.51 10.02
N THR A 176 -0.16 -5.21 10.29
CA THR A 176 0.87 -4.33 9.73
C THR A 176 2.29 -4.89 9.91
N ARG A 177 2.69 -5.19 11.14
CA ARG A 177 4.04 -5.66 11.44
C ARG A 177 4.36 -7.06 10.89
N PRO A 178 3.59 -8.13 11.20
CA PRO A 178 3.90 -9.47 10.69
C PRO A 178 3.96 -9.55 9.17
N PHE A 179 3.12 -8.78 8.47
CA PHE A 179 3.13 -8.75 7.01
C PHE A 179 4.27 -7.91 6.44
N LEU A 180 4.73 -6.86 7.12
CA LEU A 180 5.97 -6.16 6.75
C LEU A 180 7.20 -7.08 6.86
N GLU A 181 7.30 -7.84 7.95
CA GLU A 181 8.39 -8.82 8.15
C GLU A 181 8.35 -9.92 7.07
N LEU A 182 7.15 -10.42 6.74
CA LEU A 182 6.96 -11.34 5.62
C LEU A 182 7.32 -10.69 4.27
N ALA A 183 6.92 -9.44 4.03
CA ALA A 183 7.20 -8.75 2.77
C ALA A 183 8.71 -8.57 2.56
N ASP A 184 9.46 -8.19 3.60
CA ASP A 184 10.93 -8.14 3.57
C ASP A 184 11.53 -9.49 3.18
N ARG A 185 11.05 -10.57 3.82
CA ARG A 185 11.49 -11.93 3.53
C ARG A 185 11.21 -12.37 2.09
N LEU A 186 10.05 -12.00 1.54
CA LEU A 186 9.63 -12.37 0.19
C LEU A 186 10.34 -11.56 -0.90
N ARG A 187 10.59 -10.27 -0.67
CA ARG A 187 11.30 -9.42 -1.64
C ARG A 187 12.74 -9.86 -1.85
N GLY A 188 13.40 -10.37 -0.80
CA GLY A 188 14.81 -10.76 -0.85
C GLY A 188 15.77 -9.59 -1.15
N ARG A 189 15.26 -8.36 -1.21
CA ARG A 189 16.00 -7.11 -1.38
C ARG A 189 15.51 -6.11 -0.34
N ARG A 190 16.47 -5.52 0.37
CA ARG A 190 16.16 -4.58 1.45
C ARG A 190 16.12 -3.13 1.00
N PHE A 191 16.67 -2.77 -0.16
CA PHE A 191 16.81 -1.39 -0.64
C PHE A 191 17.42 -0.47 0.42
N GLY A 192 18.73 -0.22 0.34
CA GLY A 192 19.41 0.73 1.23
C GLY A 192 19.56 2.11 0.60
N GLY A 193 19.22 3.16 1.34
CA GLY A 193 19.50 4.55 0.95
C GLY A 193 18.47 5.56 1.42
N VAL A 194 18.15 6.52 0.55
CA VAL A 194 17.19 7.60 0.81
C VAL A 194 15.87 7.30 0.09
N PHE A 195 14.76 7.60 0.75
CA PHE A 195 13.43 7.42 0.21
C PHE A 195 12.61 8.70 0.32
N GLU A 196 11.84 9.01 -0.70
CA GLU A 196 10.69 9.91 -0.60
C GLU A 196 9.43 9.07 -0.37
N ALA A 197 8.53 9.55 0.48
CA ALA A 197 7.29 8.87 0.78
C ALA A 197 6.11 9.83 0.79
N HIS A 198 4.97 9.30 0.34
CA HIS A 198 3.71 10.01 0.26
C HIS A 198 2.59 9.17 0.88
N VAL A 199 1.88 9.77 1.83
CA VAL A 199 0.62 9.25 2.36
C VAL A 199 -0.50 10.17 1.91
N THR A 200 -1.35 9.68 1.01
CA THR A 200 -2.48 10.43 0.44
C THR A 200 -3.74 10.20 1.24
N VAL A 201 -4.51 11.26 1.48
CA VAL A 201 -5.80 11.21 2.18
C VAL A 201 -6.94 11.68 1.28
N ARG A 202 -8.15 11.16 1.51
CA ARG A 202 -9.37 11.61 0.84
C ARG A 202 -10.01 12.76 1.62
N THR A 203 -9.84 13.97 1.11
CA THR A 203 -10.68 15.11 1.51
C THR A 203 -10.58 16.23 0.48
N THR A 204 -11.66 16.98 0.32
CA THR A 204 -11.73 18.25 -0.41
C THR A 204 -12.26 19.38 0.45
N ASP A 205 -12.58 19.09 1.72
CA ASP A 205 -13.16 20.07 2.64
C ASP A 205 -12.08 21.07 3.09
N PRO A 206 -12.28 22.39 2.94
CA PRO A 206 -11.27 23.39 3.27
C PRO A 206 -10.78 23.34 4.72
N ASP A 207 -11.68 23.09 5.69
CA ASP A 207 -11.32 23.04 7.10
C ASP A 207 -10.53 21.78 7.41
N GLU A 208 -10.89 20.64 6.81
CA GLU A 208 -10.10 19.42 6.89
C GLU A 208 -8.73 19.54 6.22
N LEU A 209 -8.61 20.26 5.11
CA LEU A 209 -7.32 20.49 4.45
C LEU A 209 -6.37 21.32 5.31
N GLU A 210 -6.90 22.28 6.07
CA GLU A 210 -6.09 23.06 7.01
C GLU A 210 -5.71 22.25 8.25
N ARG A 211 -6.64 21.43 8.76
CA ARG A 211 -6.37 20.44 9.81
C ARG A 211 -5.30 19.45 9.37
N PHE A 212 -5.36 18.98 8.13
CA PHE A 212 -4.38 18.08 7.52
C PHE A 212 -3.02 18.76 7.44
N ALA A 213 -2.95 19.97 6.88
CA ALA A 213 -1.70 20.72 6.77
C ALA A 213 -1.03 20.95 8.13
N THR A 214 -1.83 21.33 9.13
CA THR A 214 -1.36 21.53 10.52
C THR A 214 -0.79 20.25 11.12
N LEU A 215 -1.54 19.14 11.01
CA LEU A 215 -1.10 17.85 11.54
C LEU A 215 0.16 17.34 10.84
N VAL A 216 0.20 17.40 9.51
CA VAL A 216 1.35 16.95 8.70
C VAL A 216 2.61 17.73 9.08
N GLY A 217 2.50 19.05 9.27
CA GLY A 217 3.61 19.88 9.76
C GLY A 217 4.06 19.48 11.17
N ALA A 218 3.12 19.21 12.09
CA ALA A 218 3.45 18.74 13.45
C ALA A 218 4.10 17.35 13.47
N LEU A 219 3.84 16.52 12.46
CA LEU A 219 4.46 15.21 12.27
C LEU A 219 5.82 15.28 11.55
N GLY A 220 6.30 16.48 11.21
CA GLY A 220 7.61 16.68 10.56
C GLY A 220 7.61 16.38 9.05
N ALA A 221 6.45 16.26 8.43
CA ALA A 221 6.29 16.08 6.99
C ALA A 221 5.77 17.36 6.32
N LYS A 222 5.85 17.43 4.99
CA LYS A 222 5.36 18.56 4.20
C LYS A 222 3.97 18.25 3.63
N PRO A 223 2.96 19.12 3.79
CA PRO A 223 1.70 18.94 3.09
C PRO A 223 1.84 19.32 1.61
N ILE A 224 1.38 18.44 0.72
CA ILE A 224 1.37 18.60 -0.73
C ILE A 224 -0.07 18.41 -1.22
N PHE A 225 -0.51 19.22 -2.18
CA PHE A 225 -1.85 19.18 -2.72
C PHE A 225 -1.75 19.05 -4.24
N ILE A 226 -1.83 17.82 -4.75
CA ILE A 226 -1.73 17.56 -6.18
C ILE A 226 -3.12 17.63 -6.81
N GLU A 227 -3.22 18.36 -7.92
CA GLU A 227 -4.41 18.41 -8.75
C GLU A 227 -4.08 17.87 -10.14
N LEU A 228 -4.86 16.87 -10.56
CA LEU A 228 -4.80 16.28 -11.89
C LEU A 228 -5.83 16.96 -12.80
N PRO A 229 -5.50 17.19 -14.09
CA PRO A 229 -6.45 17.78 -15.03
C PRO A 229 -7.58 16.82 -15.44
N GLU A 230 -7.38 15.51 -15.25
CA GLU A 230 -8.30 14.44 -15.65
C GLU A 230 -8.00 13.16 -14.84
N GLY A 231 -8.93 12.21 -14.85
CA GLY A 231 -8.85 10.94 -14.13
C GLY A 231 -9.94 10.78 -13.08
N ALA A 232 -9.95 9.61 -12.42
CA ALA A 232 -10.94 9.27 -11.41
C ALA A 232 -10.77 10.06 -10.10
N THR A 233 -9.52 10.33 -9.71
CA THR A 233 -9.19 11.09 -8.49
C THR A 233 -8.43 12.37 -8.84
N LEU A 234 -9.17 13.49 -8.96
CA LEU A 234 -8.61 14.76 -9.44
C LEU A 234 -7.80 15.52 -8.38
N PHE A 235 -8.06 15.32 -7.10
CA PHE A 235 -7.42 16.07 -6.02
C PHE A 235 -6.87 15.13 -4.97
N GLN A 236 -5.57 15.28 -4.68
CA GLN A 236 -4.80 14.37 -3.84
C GLN A 236 -3.98 15.17 -2.82
N PRO A 237 -4.56 15.47 -1.64
CA PRO A 237 -3.81 15.90 -0.47
C PRO A 237 -2.92 14.76 0.03
N MET A 238 -1.63 15.01 0.17
CA MET A 238 -0.67 14.00 0.58
C MET A 238 0.46 14.59 1.42
N THR A 239 1.13 13.72 2.17
CA THR A 239 2.42 14.07 2.79
C THR A 239 3.54 14.03 1.76
N GLY A 240 4.60 14.77 1.99
CA GLY A 240 5.93 14.53 1.42
C GLY A 240 6.92 14.44 2.56
N SER A 241 7.54 13.28 2.73
CA SER A 241 8.52 13.01 3.78
C SER A 241 9.75 12.30 3.20
N TYR A 242 10.91 12.51 3.83
CA TYR A 242 12.16 11.87 3.45
C TYR A 242 12.63 10.96 4.58
N HIS A 243 13.07 9.76 4.20
CA HIS A 243 13.50 8.71 5.12
C HIS A 243 14.85 8.16 4.69
N HIS A 244 15.60 7.60 5.63
CA HIS A 244 16.91 7.00 5.35
C HIS A 244 17.08 5.70 6.13
N GLY A 245 17.55 4.66 5.47
CA GLY A 245 17.76 3.34 6.08
C GLY A 245 17.56 2.22 5.08
N GLU A 246 17.14 1.06 5.58
CA GLU A 246 16.69 -0.05 4.76
C GLU A 246 15.15 -0.02 4.64
N LEU A 247 14.60 -0.48 3.51
CA LEU A 247 13.16 -0.42 3.21
C LEU A 247 12.25 -0.92 4.34
N PRO A 248 12.51 -2.03 5.05
CA PRO A 248 11.61 -2.48 6.11
C PRO A 248 11.46 -1.46 7.25
N GLU A 249 12.54 -0.75 7.57
CA GLU A 249 12.55 0.30 8.60
C GLU A 249 11.77 1.52 8.10
N VAL A 250 12.03 1.93 6.86
CA VAL A 250 11.32 3.04 6.20
C VAL A 250 9.83 2.74 6.04
N GLN A 251 9.44 1.53 5.65
CA GLN A 251 8.04 1.12 5.58
C GLN A 251 7.36 1.21 6.94
N ALA A 252 8.01 0.77 8.01
CA ALA A 252 7.48 0.87 9.35
C ALA A 252 7.24 2.35 9.75
N GLU A 253 8.18 3.25 9.46
CA GLU A 253 8.03 4.69 9.70
C GLU A 253 6.88 5.31 8.91
N VAL A 254 6.77 5.00 7.61
CA VAL A 254 5.73 5.54 6.73
C VAL A 254 4.36 4.98 7.09
N PHE A 255 4.28 3.70 7.49
CA PHE A 255 3.01 3.10 7.94
C PHE A 255 2.58 3.66 9.29
N GLU A 256 3.51 4.00 10.18
CA GLU A 256 3.20 4.75 11.41
C GLU A 256 2.67 6.15 11.09
N LEU A 257 3.20 6.83 10.07
CA LEU A 257 2.65 8.10 9.59
C LEU A 257 1.19 7.93 9.09
N ALA A 258 0.93 6.88 8.29
CA ALA A 258 -0.43 6.55 7.83
C ALA A 258 -1.38 6.19 8.99
N ARG A 259 -0.89 5.46 10.00
CA ARG A 259 -1.63 5.15 11.23
C ARG A 259 -2.01 6.43 11.97
N ARG A 260 -1.07 7.36 12.17
CA ARG A 260 -1.34 8.64 12.85
C ARG A 260 -2.35 9.52 12.11
N LEU A 261 -2.33 9.52 10.78
CA LEU A 261 -3.37 10.21 9.98
C LEU A 261 -4.73 9.54 10.16
N THR A 262 -4.77 8.21 10.20
CA THR A 262 -6.00 7.43 10.44
C THR A 262 -6.55 7.67 11.86
N ASP A 263 -5.70 7.66 12.88
CA ASP A 263 -6.05 7.98 14.28
C ASP A 263 -6.64 9.38 14.40
N ALA A 264 -6.13 10.33 13.61
CA ALA A 264 -6.66 11.69 13.51
C ALA A 264 -7.96 11.78 12.66
N GLY A 265 -8.49 10.67 12.17
CA GLY A 265 -9.74 10.60 11.42
C GLY A 265 -9.64 11.02 9.94
N PHE A 266 -8.44 11.05 9.35
CA PHE A 266 -8.31 11.23 7.89
C PHE A 266 -8.40 9.89 7.18
N GLU A 267 -9.16 9.78 6.09
CA GLU A 267 -9.21 8.58 5.25
C GLU A 267 -7.94 8.44 4.39
N VAL A 268 -7.00 7.59 4.78
CA VAL A 268 -5.79 7.27 3.99
C VAL A 268 -6.14 6.37 2.81
N THR A 269 -5.84 6.82 1.59
CA THR A 269 -6.18 6.10 0.35
C THR A 269 -4.98 5.48 -0.35
N ARG A 270 -3.77 6.03 -0.15
CA ARG A 270 -2.56 5.51 -0.80
C ARG A 270 -1.33 5.79 0.05
N VAL A 271 -0.41 4.84 0.09
CA VAL A 271 0.95 4.99 0.59
C VAL A 271 1.90 4.62 -0.54
N LYS A 272 2.76 5.57 -0.93
CA LYS A 272 3.80 5.38 -1.95
C LYS A 272 5.17 5.63 -1.32
N ILE A 273 6.13 4.77 -1.61
CA ILE A 273 7.53 4.86 -1.15
C ILE A 273 8.44 4.70 -2.36
N GLU A 274 9.33 5.68 -2.54
CA GLU A 274 10.14 5.84 -3.74
C GLU A 274 11.61 5.91 -3.34
N ALA A 275 12.39 4.93 -3.79
CA ALA A 275 13.82 4.93 -3.63
C ALA A 275 14.45 5.93 -4.59
N THR A 276 15.33 6.79 -4.09
CA THR A 276 16.10 7.67 -4.97
C THR A 276 16.97 6.83 -5.92
N GLY A 277 17.30 7.36 -7.10
CA GLY A 277 18.17 6.67 -8.08
C GLY A 277 19.59 6.34 -7.58
N SER A 278 19.98 6.82 -6.39
CA SER A 278 21.24 6.47 -5.70
C SER A 278 21.14 5.28 -4.76
N ASN A 279 19.94 4.75 -4.49
CA ASN A 279 19.78 3.61 -3.59
C ASN A 279 20.44 2.35 -4.17
N ARG A 280 21.00 1.52 -3.26
CA ARG A 280 21.90 0.41 -3.60
C ARG A 280 21.27 -0.64 -4.51
N ASP A 281 19.98 -0.95 -4.28
CA ASP A 281 19.31 -2.14 -4.85
C ASP A 281 18.31 -1.80 -5.98
N VAL A 282 18.32 -0.55 -6.47
CA VAL A 282 17.54 -0.09 -7.63
C VAL A 282 17.93 -0.89 -8.89
N PRO A 283 16.97 -1.42 -9.67
CA PRO A 283 17.28 -2.25 -10.84
C PRO A 283 18.00 -1.44 -11.92
N ARG A 284 19.18 -1.89 -12.34
CA ARG A 284 19.99 -1.22 -13.37
C ARG A 284 19.60 -1.65 -14.77
N THR A 285 19.33 -2.94 -14.95
CA THR A 285 18.98 -3.54 -16.25
C THR A 285 17.49 -3.82 -16.37
N ASP A 286 16.99 -3.99 -17.60
CA ASP A 286 15.60 -4.38 -17.85
C ASP A 286 15.27 -5.74 -17.24
N GLU A 287 16.21 -6.68 -17.27
CA GLU A 287 16.07 -8.01 -16.65
C GLU A 287 15.90 -7.90 -15.14
N GLU A 288 16.70 -7.06 -14.47
CA GLU A 288 16.54 -6.81 -13.03
C GLU A 288 15.21 -6.12 -12.71
N ALA A 289 14.76 -5.19 -13.57
CA ALA A 289 13.50 -4.49 -13.38
C ALA A 289 12.29 -5.41 -13.59
N GLN A 290 12.35 -6.30 -14.58
CA GLN A 290 11.31 -7.31 -14.85
C GLN A 290 11.17 -8.33 -13.71
N ALA A 291 12.22 -8.52 -12.91
CA ALA A 291 12.21 -9.36 -11.72
C ALA A 291 11.60 -8.67 -10.48
N LEU A 292 11.12 -7.43 -10.61
CA LEU A 292 10.52 -6.64 -9.54
C LEU A 292 9.16 -6.08 -9.98
N ASP A 293 8.26 -5.85 -9.02
CA ASP A 293 6.93 -5.27 -9.28
C ASP A 293 6.90 -3.73 -9.03
N GLY A 294 8.07 -3.10 -9.19
CA GLY A 294 8.23 -1.65 -9.08
C GLY A 294 8.38 -0.99 -10.44
N TYR A 295 8.50 0.34 -10.45
CA TYR A 295 8.67 1.10 -11.68
C TYR A 295 9.44 2.39 -11.41
N PHE A 296 10.06 2.94 -12.45
CA PHE A 296 10.69 4.26 -12.34
C PHE A 296 9.66 5.36 -12.53
N GLU A 297 9.72 6.39 -11.70
CA GLU A 297 8.95 7.62 -11.85
C GLU A 297 9.92 8.79 -12.08
N VAL A 298 9.68 9.54 -13.15
CA VAL A 298 10.38 10.78 -13.46
C VAL A 298 9.49 11.94 -13.05
N HIS A 299 10.03 12.84 -12.24
CA HIS A 299 9.36 14.08 -11.86
C HIS A 299 10.13 15.29 -12.37
N LEU A 300 9.50 16.11 -13.20
CA LEU A 300 10.04 17.39 -13.65
C LEU A 300 9.12 18.53 -13.20
N LYS A 301 9.69 19.66 -12.77
CA LYS A 301 8.95 20.90 -12.52
C LYS A 301 9.16 21.85 -13.68
N VAL A 302 8.07 22.27 -14.31
CA VAL A 302 8.07 23.27 -15.39
C VAL A 302 7.44 24.56 -14.88
N SER A 303 8.20 25.65 -14.95
CA SER A 303 7.71 26.99 -14.62
C SER A 303 7.12 27.64 -15.86
N LEU A 304 5.89 28.13 -15.75
CA LEU A 304 5.15 28.76 -16.85
C LEU A 304 4.67 30.16 -16.43
N PRO A 305 4.66 31.15 -17.33
CA PRO A 305 3.94 32.39 -17.08
C PRO A 305 2.44 32.15 -16.83
N ALA A 306 1.79 33.05 -16.09
CA ALA A 306 0.34 33.04 -15.96
C ALA A 306 -0.35 33.12 -17.34
N GLY A 307 -1.31 32.24 -17.59
CA GLY A 307 -2.03 32.15 -18.88
C GLY A 307 -1.28 31.41 -20.00
N ALA A 308 -0.11 30.80 -19.71
CA ALA A 308 0.60 29.98 -20.69
C ALA A 308 -0.26 28.83 -21.25
N ASP A 309 0.00 28.47 -22.50
CA ASP A 309 -0.66 27.35 -23.18
C ASP A 309 -0.21 26.01 -22.58
N VAL A 310 -1.02 25.50 -21.64
CA VAL A 310 -0.81 24.21 -21.00
C VAL A 310 -1.03 23.06 -21.98
N GLU A 311 -1.82 23.26 -23.03
CA GLU A 311 -2.11 22.22 -24.01
C GLU A 311 -0.94 22.01 -24.98
N ALA A 312 -0.24 23.08 -25.36
CA ALA A 312 1.04 22.96 -26.05
C ALA A 312 2.07 22.16 -25.22
N LEU A 313 2.16 22.42 -23.90
CA LEU A 313 3.01 21.63 -23.01
C LEU A 313 2.56 20.17 -22.97
N ARG A 314 1.25 19.90 -22.87
CA ARG A 314 0.69 18.53 -22.89
C ARG A 314 1.08 17.81 -24.18
N ALA A 315 0.90 18.44 -25.33
CA ALA A 315 1.23 17.88 -26.64
C ALA A 315 2.72 17.53 -26.76
N LEU A 316 3.62 18.28 -26.10
CA LEU A 316 5.05 17.99 -26.10
C LEU A 316 5.43 16.79 -25.20
N VAL A 317 4.75 16.61 -24.07
CA VAL A 317 5.09 15.54 -23.11
C VAL A 317 4.38 14.22 -23.42
N THR A 318 3.23 14.26 -24.09
CA THR A 318 2.41 13.07 -24.41
C THR A 318 3.18 12.00 -25.22
N PRO A 319 3.98 12.34 -26.26
CA PRO A 319 4.78 11.34 -26.99
C PRO A 319 5.84 10.63 -26.14
N HIS A 320 6.21 11.20 -25.00
CA HIS A 320 7.10 10.59 -24.02
C HIS A 320 6.36 9.76 -22.98
N GLU A 321 5.03 9.69 -23.03
CA GLU A 321 4.11 9.19 -21.99
C GLU A 321 4.13 10.05 -20.72
N GLY A 322 4.52 11.32 -20.84
CA GLY A 322 4.50 12.29 -19.74
C GLY A 322 3.10 12.82 -19.47
N ARG A 323 2.78 13.00 -18.19
CA ARG A 323 1.48 13.44 -17.70
C ARG A 323 1.62 14.72 -16.88
N LEU A 324 0.65 15.64 -17.03
CA LEU A 324 0.67 16.92 -16.33
C LEU A 324 -0.14 16.86 -15.04
N SER A 325 0.37 17.51 -13.99
CA SER A 325 -0.36 17.85 -12.78
C SER A 325 0.11 19.21 -12.23
N ARG A 326 -0.52 19.71 -11.16
CA ARG A 326 -0.12 20.97 -10.50
C ARG A 326 -0.21 20.87 -8.98
N ASN A 327 0.49 21.76 -8.28
CA ASN A 327 0.26 21.97 -6.85
C ASN A 327 -0.83 23.03 -6.65
N ALA A 328 -1.94 22.67 -6.02
CA ALA A 328 -3.10 23.56 -5.87
C ALA A 328 -2.84 24.78 -4.97
N ARG A 329 -1.89 24.71 -4.03
CA ARG A 329 -1.58 25.83 -3.10
C ARG A 329 -0.54 26.82 -3.64
N ARG A 330 0.16 26.51 -4.74
CA ARG A 330 1.24 27.37 -5.25
C ARG A 330 0.79 28.10 -6.52
N ILE A 331 0.11 29.23 -6.31
CA ILE A 331 -0.16 30.21 -7.36
C ILE A 331 0.78 31.38 -7.09
N ASP A 332 1.96 31.37 -7.72
CA ASP A 332 2.73 32.60 -7.83
C ASP A 332 1.99 33.44 -8.88
N GLY A 333 1.55 34.66 -8.54
CA GLY A 333 0.60 35.42 -9.36
C GLY A 333 1.06 35.67 -10.80
N GLU A 334 2.36 35.55 -11.06
CA GLU A 334 2.98 35.69 -12.38
C GLU A 334 3.50 34.37 -12.96
N VAL A 335 3.74 33.34 -12.13
CA VAL A 335 4.34 32.05 -12.53
C VAL A 335 3.56 30.88 -11.97
N VAL A 336 3.05 30.05 -12.86
CA VAL A 336 2.36 28.81 -12.53
C VAL A 336 3.32 27.63 -12.70
N THR A 337 3.44 26.79 -11.67
CA THR A 337 4.22 25.55 -11.76
C THR A 337 3.35 24.40 -12.28
N ARG A 338 3.89 23.60 -13.20
CA ARG A 338 3.36 22.30 -13.61
C ARG A 338 4.35 21.21 -13.26
N PHE A 339 3.84 20.05 -12.84
CA PHE A 339 4.63 18.84 -12.76
C PHE A 339 4.43 18.04 -14.04
N VAL A 340 5.51 17.51 -14.58
CA VAL A 340 5.50 16.50 -15.63
C VAL A 340 5.95 15.20 -15.00
N THR A 341 5.11 14.17 -15.06
CA THR A 341 5.38 12.86 -14.47
C THR A 341 5.39 11.80 -15.56
N LEU A 342 6.41 10.94 -15.57
CA LEU A 342 6.50 9.80 -16.48
C LEU A 342 6.76 8.54 -15.66
N ARG A 343 5.94 7.49 -15.86
CA ARG A 343 6.15 6.17 -15.26
C ARG A 343 6.74 5.20 -16.27
N ILE A 344 7.74 4.45 -15.87
CA ILE A 344 8.50 3.54 -16.73
C ILE A 344 8.53 2.18 -16.04
N TYR A 345 7.69 1.27 -16.54
CA TYR A 345 7.55 -0.10 -16.03
C TYR A 345 8.52 -1.04 -16.75
N GLU A 346 8.95 -2.10 -16.07
CA GLU A 346 9.73 -3.22 -16.66
C GLU A 346 11.01 -2.80 -17.40
N ARG A 347 11.59 -1.65 -17.04
CA ARG A 347 12.83 -1.13 -17.60
C ARG A 347 13.80 -0.73 -16.50
N GLY A 348 15.08 -0.98 -16.72
CA GLY A 348 16.16 -0.67 -15.78
C GLY A 348 16.50 0.82 -15.75
N LEU A 349 17.34 1.18 -14.78
CA LEU A 349 17.80 2.55 -14.54
C LEU A 349 18.43 3.19 -15.79
N ASP A 350 19.15 2.43 -16.62
CA ASP A 350 19.80 2.97 -17.81
C ASP A 350 18.79 3.45 -18.85
N GLU A 351 17.76 2.67 -19.11
CA GLU A 351 16.66 3.03 -20.00
C GLU A 351 15.80 4.15 -19.39
N ALA A 352 15.53 4.08 -18.09
CA ALA A 352 14.81 5.13 -17.38
C ALA A 352 15.52 6.49 -17.47
N ARG A 353 16.86 6.51 -17.31
CA ARG A 353 17.70 7.70 -17.52
C ARG A 353 17.65 8.21 -18.95
N ARG A 354 17.69 7.31 -19.94
CA ARG A 354 17.58 7.68 -21.35
C ARG A 354 16.25 8.38 -21.64
N ARG A 355 15.14 7.83 -21.16
CA ARG A 355 13.80 8.43 -21.32
C ARG A 355 13.67 9.76 -20.56
N HIS A 356 14.20 9.82 -19.34
CA HIS A 356 14.27 11.05 -18.55
C HIS A 356 14.99 12.18 -19.30
N LEU A 357 16.20 11.91 -19.80
CA LEU A 357 17.01 12.88 -20.55
C LEU A 357 16.34 13.31 -21.86
N ALA A 358 15.69 12.38 -22.56
CA ALA A 358 14.94 12.69 -23.78
C ALA A 358 13.78 13.66 -23.51
N LEU A 359 12.97 13.39 -22.49
CA LEU A 359 11.86 14.27 -22.09
C LEU A 359 12.37 15.64 -21.64
N HIS A 360 13.40 15.67 -20.79
CA HIS A 360 14.02 16.92 -20.33
C HIS A 360 14.51 17.76 -21.52
N ARG A 361 15.20 17.14 -22.47
CA ARG A 361 15.69 17.82 -23.67
C ARG A 361 14.56 18.37 -24.53
N THR A 362 13.50 17.61 -24.77
CA THR A 362 12.32 18.08 -25.52
C THR A 362 11.75 19.37 -24.91
N LEU A 363 11.65 19.42 -23.58
CA LEU A 363 11.15 20.61 -22.88
C LEU A 363 12.09 21.81 -22.99
N VAL A 364 13.39 21.59 -22.77
CA VAL A 364 14.40 22.67 -22.86
C VAL A 364 14.54 23.21 -24.29
N ASP A 365 14.56 22.32 -25.30
CA ASP A 365 14.65 22.70 -26.71
C ASP A 365 13.40 23.48 -27.16
N ALA A 366 12.25 23.24 -26.52
CA ALA A 366 11.01 24.03 -26.69
C ALA A 366 10.98 25.34 -25.87
N GLY A 367 12.04 25.65 -25.12
CA GLY A 367 12.19 26.90 -24.37
C GLY A 367 11.60 26.90 -22.95
N TYR A 368 11.18 25.74 -22.42
CA TYR A 368 10.66 25.66 -21.06
C TYR A 368 11.77 25.65 -20.01
N GLN A 369 11.52 26.34 -18.89
CA GLN A 369 12.38 26.26 -17.71
C GLN A 369 12.03 25.03 -16.89
N VAL A 370 12.93 24.04 -16.91
CA VAL A 370 12.79 22.79 -16.16
C VAL A 370 13.66 22.83 -14.90
N SER A 371 13.10 22.38 -13.78
CA SER A 371 13.80 22.26 -12.50
C SER A 371 13.38 20.99 -11.77
N ASN A 372 14.11 20.63 -10.69
CA ASN A 372 13.80 19.48 -9.84
C ASN A 372 13.59 18.19 -10.63
N ALA A 373 14.52 17.92 -11.55
CA ALA A 373 14.50 16.74 -12.40
C ALA A 373 14.91 15.51 -11.57
N LEU A 374 13.91 14.81 -11.03
CA LEU A 374 14.11 13.62 -10.21
C LEU A 374 13.80 12.37 -11.04
N LEU A 375 14.55 11.31 -10.75
CA LEU A 375 14.31 9.96 -11.24
C LEU A 375 14.40 9.03 -10.03
N GLU A 376 13.28 8.41 -9.72
CA GLU A 376 13.08 7.61 -8.52
C GLU A 376 12.49 6.26 -8.92
N TYR A 377 12.67 5.27 -8.06
CA TYR A 377 12.14 3.93 -8.27
C TYR A 377 11.10 3.64 -7.20
N THR A 378 9.84 3.52 -7.59
CA THR A 378 8.75 3.17 -6.68
C THR A 378 8.92 1.73 -6.23
N VAL A 379 9.23 1.56 -4.94
CA VAL A 379 9.48 0.24 -4.30
C VAL A 379 8.25 -0.30 -3.60
N TYR A 380 7.27 0.55 -3.31
CA TYR A 380 6.00 0.20 -2.71
C TYR A 380 4.95 1.23 -3.09
N ASP A 381 3.80 0.76 -3.55
CA ASP A 381 2.63 1.57 -3.83
C ASP A 381 1.37 0.79 -3.48
N SER A 382 0.65 1.23 -2.47
CA SER A 382 -0.52 0.52 -1.97
C SER A 382 -1.75 0.64 -2.88
N ASP A 383 -1.78 1.60 -3.82
CA ASP A 383 -2.88 1.80 -4.76
C ASP A 383 -2.44 2.57 -6.02
N VAL A 384 -1.86 1.84 -6.98
CA VAL A 384 -1.53 2.38 -8.31
C VAL A 384 -2.78 2.88 -9.06
N GLY A 385 -3.96 2.34 -8.72
CA GLY A 385 -5.25 2.65 -9.33
C GLY A 385 -5.80 4.02 -8.97
N LEU A 386 -5.24 4.70 -7.95
CA LEU A 386 -5.66 6.05 -7.57
C LEU A 386 -5.58 7.05 -8.74
N ASP A 387 -4.60 6.85 -9.63
CA ASP A 387 -4.38 7.67 -10.83
C ASP A 387 -5.08 7.13 -12.09
N ALA A 388 -6.06 6.25 -11.95
CA ALA A 388 -6.80 5.70 -13.09
C ALA A 388 -7.42 6.81 -13.94
N GLY A 389 -7.18 6.74 -15.26
CA GLY A 389 -7.63 7.74 -16.23
C GLY A 389 -6.80 9.03 -16.28
N TRP A 390 -5.70 9.13 -15.55
CA TRP A 390 -4.78 10.26 -15.68
C TRP A 390 -3.90 10.10 -16.94
N GLY A 391 -4.05 11.03 -17.89
CA GLY A 391 -3.20 11.09 -19.09
C GLY A 391 -3.67 10.25 -20.28
N GLY A 392 -4.95 9.87 -20.33
CA GLY A 392 -5.58 9.15 -21.46
C GLY A 392 -5.68 7.65 -21.27
#